data_AF-A0A9N9I789-F1
#
_entry.id   AF-A0A9N9I789-F1
#
_cell.length_a   1.000
_cell.length_b   1.000
_cell.length_c   1.000
_cell.angle_alpha   90.00
_cell.angle_beta   90.00
_cell.angle_gamma   90.00
#
_symmetry.space_group_name_H-M   'P 1'
#
loop_
_entity.id
_entity.type
_entity.pdbx_description
1 polymer ?
#
loop_
_entity_poly.entity_id
_entity_poly.type
_entity_poly.pdbx_seq_one_letter_code
_entity_poly.pdbx_strand_id
1 'polypeptide(L)'
;MSGAIDIKVAEVLPAQHQVNLRVKVMQQIMLGVIDDRDANGDSNSNFQKNLKIAEFLVADSSGCMIVKAVGDHQIHLLQSSLPPSSTTLAIHNARVEMYRGFMRIVVDHIAKGEIIPLTFDDIVIRDSSSHNQQSNNNNSNGTMSGVNGKSITLNLENNMSLIEYQYVPTK
;
A
#
# COMPACT_ATOMS: atom_id res chain seq x y z
N MET A 1 -13.77 7.69 -18.98
CA MET A 1 -13.54 7.16 -17.63
C MET A 1 -12.80 8.23 -16.85
N SER A 2 -13.38 8.77 -15.78
CA SER A 2 -12.72 9.76 -14.93
C SER A 2 -11.50 9.10 -14.30
N GLY A 3 -10.29 9.49 -14.72
CA GLY A 3 -9.05 8.93 -14.21
C GLY A 3 -8.87 9.41 -12.79
N ALA A 4 -9.08 8.54 -11.81
CA ALA A 4 -8.77 8.86 -10.43
C ALA A 4 -7.29 9.21 -10.32
N ILE A 5 -6.99 10.34 -9.68
CA ILE A 5 -5.61 10.81 -9.49
C ILE A 5 -4.97 9.94 -8.41
N ASP A 6 -3.83 9.33 -8.74
CA ASP A 6 -3.02 8.59 -7.78
C ASP A 6 -2.31 9.61 -6.86
N ILE A 7 -2.56 9.56 -5.55
CA ILE A 7 -1.87 10.42 -4.58
C ILE A 7 -0.53 9.80 -4.16
N LYS A 8 0.37 10.62 -3.62
CA LYS A 8 1.63 10.13 -3.05
C LYS A 8 1.42 9.56 -1.66
N VAL A 9 2.27 8.60 -1.25
CA VAL A 9 2.20 8.02 0.11
C VAL A 9 2.29 9.09 1.21
N ALA A 10 3.14 10.09 1.04
CA ALA A 10 3.27 11.19 2.01
C ALA A 10 2.05 12.14 2.07
N GLU A 11 1.17 12.09 1.07
CA GLU A 11 -0.04 12.93 0.99
C GLU A 11 -1.28 12.22 1.56
N VAL A 12 -1.14 10.97 2.01
CA VAL A 12 -2.21 10.21 2.65
C VAL A 12 -2.57 10.88 3.98
N LEU A 13 -3.86 11.16 4.17
CA LEU A 13 -4.43 11.75 5.38
C LEU A 13 -5.27 10.72 6.15
N PRO A 14 -5.45 10.91 7.47
CA PRO A 14 -6.30 10.05 8.28
C PRO A 14 -7.75 9.98 7.76
N ALA A 15 -8.38 8.81 7.92
CA ALA A 15 -9.80 8.58 7.62
C ALA A 15 -10.25 8.89 6.19
N GLN A 16 -9.33 8.93 5.22
CA GLN A 16 -9.69 9.03 3.81
C GLN A 16 -10.30 7.73 3.29
N HIS A 17 -11.19 7.87 2.31
CA HIS A 17 -11.77 6.77 1.54
C HIS A 17 -11.46 6.99 0.06
N GLN A 18 -11.54 5.91 -0.73
CA GLN A 18 -11.31 5.93 -2.17
C GLN A 18 -9.90 6.42 -2.55
N VAL A 19 -8.91 6.06 -1.74
CA VAL A 19 -7.50 6.40 -1.96
C VAL A 19 -6.92 5.52 -3.05
N ASN A 20 -6.22 6.15 -4.00
CA ASN A 20 -5.52 5.50 -5.09
C ASN A 20 -4.02 5.78 -4.99
N LEU A 21 -3.19 4.74 -5.02
CA LEU A 21 -1.74 4.83 -4.83
C LEU A 21 -1.02 4.01 -5.89
N ARG A 22 0.22 4.41 -6.20
CA ARG A 22 1.18 3.55 -6.90
C ARG A 22 2.37 3.27 -6.03
N VAL A 23 2.61 2.00 -5.78
CA VAL A 23 3.61 1.57 -4.81
C VAL A 23 4.32 0.32 -5.28
N LYS A 24 5.49 0.07 -4.72
CA LYS A 24 6.17 -1.22 -4.78
C LYS A 24 6.05 -1.91 -3.43
N VAL A 25 5.97 -3.23 -3.45
CA VAL A 25 6.00 -4.02 -2.21
C VAL A 25 7.45 -4.17 -1.77
N MET A 26 7.73 -3.77 -0.53
CA MET A 26 9.07 -3.83 0.05
C MET A 26 9.25 -5.11 0.86
N GLN A 27 8.27 -5.42 1.72
CA GLN A 27 8.37 -6.54 2.65
C GLN A 27 6.98 -7.02 3.08
N GLN A 28 6.85 -8.32 3.35
CA GLN A 28 5.70 -8.87 4.06
C GLN A 28 5.95 -8.79 5.57
N ILE A 29 5.02 -8.15 6.29
CA ILE A 29 5.11 -7.94 7.74
C ILE A 29 4.41 -9.09 8.48
N MET A 30 3.20 -9.44 8.04
CA MET A 30 2.37 -10.42 8.72
C MET A 30 1.51 -11.19 7.71
N LEU A 31 1.23 -12.46 8.03
CA LEU A 31 0.15 -13.25 7.46
C LEU A 31 -0.64 -13.89 8.59
N GLY A 32 -1.96 -13.74 8.55
CA GLY A 32 -2.87 -14.24 9.56
C GLY A 32 -4.20 -14.67 8.96
N VAL A 33 -5.02 -15.29 9.79
CA VAL A 33 -6.38 -15.71 9.46
C VAL A 33 -7.29 -15.16 10.55
N ILE A 34 -8.37 -14.51 10.16
CA ILE A 34 -9.43 -14.07 11.08
C ILE A 34 -10.66 -14.93 10.80
N ASP A 35 -11.24 -15.47 11.87
CA ASP A 35 -12.56 -16.07 11.81
C ASP A 35 -13.58 -14.94 11.67
N ASP A 36 -14.29 -14.88 10.53
CA ASP A 36 -15.44 -13.99 10.40
C ASP A 36 -16.59 -14.61 11.18
N ARG A 37 -16.61 -14.38 12.50
CA ARG A 37 -17.75 -14.75 13.34
C ARG A 37 -18.78 -13.65 13.19
N ASP A 38 -19.88 -13.97 12.51
CA ASP A 38 -21.05 -13.12 12.46
C ASP A 38 -21.37 -12.61 13.87
N ALA A 39 -21.36 -11.29 14.04
CA ALA A 39 -21.60 -10.60 15.31
C ALA A 39 -23.01 -10.85 15.91
N ASN A 40 -23.82 -11.69 15.27
CA ASN A 40 -25.19 -12.02 15.66
C ASN A 40 -25.34 -13.39 16.37
N GLY A 41 -24.25 -14.09 16.70
CA GLY A 41 -24.30 -15.23 17.62
C GLY A 41 -25.15 -16.43 17.16
N ASP A 42 -25.54 -16.49 15.89
CA ASP A 42 -26.25 -17.64 15.33
C ASP A 42 -25.22 -18.69 14.88
N SER A 43 -24.95 -19.63 15.77
CA SER A 43 -23.98 -20.72 15.62
C SER A 43 -24.35 -21.78 14.56
N ASN A 44 -25.26 -21.47 13.62
CA ASN A 44 -25.83 -22.44 12.69
C ASN A 44 -25.48 -22.20 11.19
N SER A 45 -24.63 -21.24 10.86
CA SER A 45 -24.09 -21.12 9.50
C SER A 45 -22.83 -21.96 9.32
N ASN A 46 -22.94 -23.07 8.57
CA ASN A 46 -21.84 -23.95 8.12
C ASN A 46 -20.79 -23.27 7.21
N PHE A 47 -20.70 -21.94 7.21
CA PHE A 47 -19.77 -21.15 6.41
C PHE A 47 -19.00 -20.19 7.32
N GLN A 48 -18.22 -20.74 8.26
CA GLN A 48 -17.10 -19.99 8.83
C GLN A 48 -16.12 -19.70 7.69
N LYS A 49 -16.22 -18.51 7.08
CA LYS A 49 -15.24 -18.07 6.11
C LYS A 49 -14.04 -17.54 6.87
N ASN A 50 -13.04 -18.40 7.03
CA ASN A 50 -11.72 -18.01 7.48
C ASN A 50 -11.16 -16.98 6.50
N LEU A 51 -11.14 -15.72 6.91
CA LEU A 51 -10.71 -14.62 6.07
C LEU A 51 -9.20 -14.46 6.25
N LYS A 52 -8.44 -14.76 5.20
CA LYS A 52 -6.99 -14.52 5.23
C LYS A 52 -6.70 -13.02 5.18
N ILE A 53 -5.75 -12.60 6.00
CA ILE A 53 -5.30 -11.21 6.07
C ILE A 53 -3.79 -11.20 6.05
N ALA A 54 -3.21 -10.24 5.34
CA ALA A 54 -1.78 -10.00 5.37
C ALA A 54 -1.48 -8.50 5.44
N GLU A 55 -0.33 -8.18 6.02
CA GLU A 55 0.19 -6.81 6.06
C GLU A 55 1.52 -6.75 5.33
N PHE A 56 1.69 -5.71 4.52
CA PHE A 56 2.89 -5.47 3.73
C PHE A 56 3.36 -4.03 3.91
N LEU A 57 4.68 -3.86 3.95
CA LEU A 57 5.30 -2.57 3.77
C LEU A 57 5.34 -2.27 2.27
N VAL A 58 4.75 -1.15 1.87
CA VAL A 58 4.81 -0.66 0.50
C VAL A 58 5.46 0.72 0.46
N ALA A 59 6.05 1.09 -0.67
CA ALA A 59 6.72 2.36 -0.81
C ALA A 59 6.57 2.98 -2.20
N ASP A 60 6.62 4.30 -2.24
CA ASP A 60 6.85 5.10 -3.44
C ASP A 60 8.03 6.07 -3.20
N SER A 61 8.22 7.05 -4.09
CA SER A 61 9.29 8.05 -3.93
C SER A 61 9.08 9.03 -2.78
N SER A 62 7.87 9.14 -2.26
CA SER A 62 7.50 10.09 -1.19
C SER A 62 7.62 9.49 0.21
N GLY A 63 7.52 8.17 0.33
CA GLY A 63 7.59 7.48 1.62
C GLY A 63 7.13 6.03 1.53
N CYS A 64 6.80 5.46 2.68
CA CYS A 64 6.32 4.09 2.80
C CYS A 64 5.17 3.99 3.80
N MET A 65 4.30 2.99 3.63
CA MET A 65 3.13 2.81 4.48
C MET A 65 2.80 1.31 4.58
N ILE A 66 2.06 0.94 5.61
CA ILE A 66 1.53 -0.41 5.76
C ILE A 66 0.22 -0.54 4.97
N VAL A 67 0.13 -1.61 4.19
CA VAL A 67 -1.09 -2.05 3.52
C VAL A 67 -1.57 -3.34 4.17
N LYS A 68 -2.81 -3.33 4.65
CA LYS A 68 -3.56 -4.52 5.04
C LYS A 68 -4.40 -5.00 3.87
N ALA A 69 -4.12 -6.20 3.38
CA ALA A 69 -4.90 -6.86 2.34
C ALA A 69 -5.77 -7.96 2.95
N VAL A 70 -7.01 -8.05 2.47
CA VAL A 70 -7.99 -9.02 2.92
C VAL A 70 -8.40 -9.92 1.76
N GLY A 71 -8.34 -11.24 1.97
CA GLY A 71 -8.68 -12.25 0.98
C GLY A 71 -7.49 -12.73 0.13
N ASP A 72 -7.55 -13.99 -0.27
CA ASP A 72 -6.41 -14.71 -0.89
C ASP A 72 -5.90 -14.05 -2.18
N HIS A 73 -6.79 -13.53 -3.03
CA HIS A 73 -6.40 -12.92 -4.29
C HIS A 73 -5.52 -11.67 -4.09
N GLN A 74 -5.95 -10.74 -3.24
CA GLN A 74 -5.23 -9.51 -2.95
C GLN A 74 -3.87 -9.81 -2.30
N ILE A 75 -3.85 -10.78 -1.38
CA ILE A 75 -2.62 -11.22 -0.70
C ILE A 75 -1.64 -11.82 -1.72
N HIS A 76 -2.12 -12.69 -2.61
CA HIS A 76 -1.27 -13.33 -3.61
C HIS A 76 -0.60 -12.31 -4.54
N LEU A 77 -1.31 -11.25 -4.96
CA LEU A 77 -0.77 -10.18 -5.80
C LEU A 77 0.36 -9.40 -5.11
N LEU A 78 0.23 -9.16 -3.80
CA LEU A 78 1.30 -8.51 -3.02
C LEU A 78 2.51 -9.44 -2.86
N GLN A 79 2.28 -10.72 -2.57
CA GLN A 79 3.35 -11.70 -2.41
C GLN A 79 4.14 -11.92 -3.70
N SER A 80 3.47 -12.01 -4.84
CA SER A 80 4.13 -12.18 -6.13
C SER A 80 4.96 -10.95 -6.56
N SER A 81 4.71 -9.80 -5.93
CA SER A 81 5.39 -8.52 -6.20
C SER A 81 6.50 -8.21 -5.20
N LEU A 82 6.74 -9.08 -4.22
CA LEU A 82 7.87 -8.95 -3.30
C LEU A 82 9.20 -9.03 -4.07
N PRO A 83 10.27 -8.39 -3.57
CA PRO A 83 11.60 -8.57 -4.14
C PRO A 83 11.94 -10.06 -4.31
N PRO A 84 12.52 -10.46 -5.46
CA PRO A 84 13.17 -9.62 -6.46
C PRO A 84 12.26 -9.09 -7.60
N SER A 85 10.99 -9.48 -7.68
CA SER A 85 10.15 -9.21 -8.85
C SER A 85 9.75 -7.73 -9.02
N SER A 86 9.94 -6.89 -8.00
CA SER A 86 9.87 -5.41 -7.94
C SER A 86 8.81 -4.73 -8.83
N THR A 87 7.66 -5.40 -9.00
CA THR A 87 6.55 -4.93 -9.84
C THR A 87 5.85 -3.76 -9.16
N THR A 88 5.53 -2.72 -9.92
CA THR A 88 4.75 -1.59 -9.41
C THR A 88 3.28 -1.98 -9.39
N LEU A 89 2.61 -1.73 -8.28
CA LEU A 89 1.20 -2.02 -8.08
C LEU A 89 0.41 -0.71 -8.01
N ALA A 90 -0.76 -0.70 -8.62
CA ALA A 90 -1.81 0.27 -8.30
C ALA A 90 -2.68 -0.31 -7.18
N ILE A 91 -2.83 0.46 -6.11
CA ILE A 91 -3.86 0.22 -5.10
C ILE A 91 -5.00 1.17 -5.46
N HIS A 92 -6.17 0.63 -5.75
CA HIS A 92 -7.33 1.39 -6.18
C HIS A 92 -8.43 1.34 -5.13
N ASN A 93 -9.07 2.49 -4.89
CA ASN A 93 -10.26 2.64 -4.06
C ASN A 93 -10.09 2.06 -2.64
N ALA A 94 -8.91 2.24 -2.04
CA ALA A 94 -8.62 1.78 -0.69
C ALA A 94 -9.11 2.78 0.36
N ARG A 95 -9.19 2.34 1.62
CA ARG A 95 -9.49 3.21 2.76
C ARG A 95 -8.27 3.38 3.67
N VAL A 96 -8.19 4.50 4.34
CA VAL A 96 -7.20 4.76 5.38
C VAL A 96 -7.83 4.45 6.73
N GLU A 97 -7.18 3.60 7.50
CA GLU A 97 -7.58 3.25 8.85
C GLU A 97 -6.51 3.70 9.84
N MET A 98 -6.96 4.29 10.96
CA MET A 98 -6.10 4.48 12.13
C MET A 98 -6.06 3.18 12.91
N TYR A 99 -4.88 2.57 13.04
CA TYR A 99 -4.67 1.35 13.78
C TYR A 99 -3.54 1.55 14.79
N ARG A 100 -3.84 1.42 16.08
CA ARG A 100 -2.87 1.53 17.19
C ARG A 100 -1.96 2.78 17.11
N GLY A 101 -2.53 3.94 16.81
CA GLY A 101 -1.81 5.22 16.75
C GLY A 101 -1.26 5.60 15.38
N PHE A 102 -1.19 4.67 14.42
CA PHE A 102 -0.66 4.95 13.07
C PHE A 102 -1.69 4.76 11.95
N MET A 103 -1.39 5.32 10.77
CA MET A 103 -2.20 5.17 9.55
C MET A 103 -1.80 3.92 8.76
N ARG A 104 -2.79 3.18 8.27
CA ARG A 104 -2.58 2.11 7.28
C ARG A 104 -3.60 2.17 6.16
N ILE A 105 -3.21 1.67 5.00
CA ILE A 105 -4.12 1.41 3.89
C ILE A 105 -4.81 0.07 4.13
N VAL A 106 -6.11 0.00 3.90
CA VAL A 106 -6.87 -1.26 3.89
C VAL A 106 -7.48 -1.49 2.52
N VAL A 107 -7.17 -2.66 1.96
CA VAL A 107 -7.75 -3.18 0.72
C VAL A 107 -8.68 -4.33 1.10
N ASP A 108 -9.98 -4.05 1.04
CA ASP A 108 -11.04 -5.01 1.34
C ASP A 108 -12.22 -4.87 0.36
N HIS A 109 -13.10 -5.87 0.39
CA HIS A 109 -14.28 -5.91 -0.48
C HIS A 109 -15.34 -4.85 -0.10
N ILE A 110 -15.35 -4.40 1.16
CA ILE A 110 -16.32 -3.41 1.68
C ILE A 110 -16.06 -2.06 1.01
N ALA A 111 -14.80 -1.65 0.96
CA ALA A 111 -14.37 -0.45 0.26
C ALA A 111 -14.39 -0.63 -1.26
N LYS A 112 -14.56 -1.85 -1.78
CA LYS A 112 -14.26 -2.23 -3.18
C LYS A 112 -12.82 -1.85 -3.56
N GLY A 113 -11.91 -2.06 -2.62
CA GLY A 113 -10.48 -1.84 -2.82
C GLY A 113 -9.86 -2.97 -3.61
N GLU A 114 -8.95 -2.65 -4.52
CA GLU A 114 -8.31 -3.62 -5.40
C GLU A 114 -6.83 -3.32 -5.61
N ILE A 115 -6.02 -4.37 -5.73
CA ILE A 115 -4.62 -4.31 -6.10
C ILE A 115 -4.50 -4.76 -7.54
N ILE A 116 -3.84 -3.96 -8.37
CA ILE A 116 -3.69 -4.17 -9.80
C ILE A 116 -2.21 -4.08 -10.14
N PRO A 117 -1.57 -5.16 -10.62
CA PRO A 117 -0.22 -5.08 -11.16
C PRO A 117 -0.19 -4.16 -12.38
N LEU A 118 0.74 -3.20 -12.37
CA LEU A 118 0.92 -2.29 -13.50
C LEU A 118 1.96 -2.83 -14.46
N THR A 119 1.65 -2.74 -15.75
CA THR A 119 2.61 -3.00 -16.82
C THR A 119 3.46 -1.76 -17.09
N PHE A 120 4.53 -1.92 -17.87
CA PHE A 120 5.39 -0.80 -18.24
C PHE A 120 4.61 0.30 -19.00
N ASP A 121 3.70 -0.10 -19.88
CA ASP A 121 2.90 0.83 -20.67
C ASP A 121 1.96 1.65 -19.79
N ASP A 122 1.39 1.04 -18.74
CA ASP A 122 0.52 1.74 -17.78
C ASP A 122 1.26 2.85 -17.02
N ILE A 123 2.54 2.61 -16.71
CA ILE A 123 3.38 3.57 -15.99
C ILE A 123 3.69 4.78 -16.88
N VAL A 124 4.15 4.53 -18.11
CA VAL A 124 4.58 5.58 -19.05
C VAL A 124 3.43 6.49 -19.45
N ILE A 125 2.25 5.93 -19.75
CA ILE A 125 1.09 6.70 -20.21
C ILE A 125 0.64 7.69 -19.12
N ARG A 126 0.58 7.26 -17.87
CA ARG A 126 0.07 8.10 -16.78
C ARG A 126 1.08 9.13 -16.28
N ASP A 127 2.38 8.82 -16.33
CA ASP A 127 3.43 9.80 -16.01
C ASP A 127 3.47 10.92 -17.06
N SER A 128 3.22 10.59 -18.33
CA SER A 128 3.15 11.56 -19.43
C SER A 128 1.97 12.54 -19.28
N SER A 129 0.84 12.09 -18.71
CA SER A 129 -0.30 12.98 -18.40
C SER A 129 -0.10 13.89 -17.17
N SER A 130 0.92 13.62 -16.35
CA SER A 130 1.19 14.36 -15.11
C SER A 130 2.21 15.51 -15.30
N HIS A 131 2.86 15.59 -16.46
CA HIS A 131 3.98 16.48 -16.74
C HIS A 131 3.53 17.83 -17.35
N ASN A 132 2.77 18.62 -16.59
CA ASN A 132 2.56 20.03 -16.93
C ASN A 132 2.50 20.94 -15.70
N GLN A 133 3.35 20.69 -14.69
CA GLN A 133 3.67 21.68 -13.67
C GLN A 133 5.18 21.69 -13.39
N GLN A 134 5.73 22.89 -13.59
CA GLN A 134 7.12 23.28 -13.50
C GLN A 134 7.46 23.58 -12.04
N SER A 135 8.54 23.00 -11.48
CA SER A 135 9.31 23.72 -10.46
C SER A 135 10.70 23.16 -10.17
N ASN A 136 11.54 24.11 -9.77
CA ASN A 136 13.00 24.11 -9.67
C ASN A 136 13.54 23.60 -8.32
N ASN A 137 14.82 23.20 -8.37
CA ASN A 137 15.90 23.28 -7.38
C ASN A 137 15.99 22.34 -6.14
N ASN A 138 17.02 21.47 -6.24
CA ASN A 138 18.15 21.20 -5.33
C ASN A 138 17.94 21.02 -3.81
N ASN A 139 18.16 19.79 -3.31
CA ASN A 139 19.28 19.48 -2.39
C ASN A 139 19.54 17.95 -2.26
N SER A 140 20.83 17.60 -2.15
CA SER A 140 21.52 16.28 -2.04
C SER A 140 21.19 15.46 -0.78
N ASN A 141 21.50 14.15 -0.59
CA ASN A 141 22.10 13.04 -1.36
C ASN A 141 21.88 11.73 -0.57
N GLY A 142 21.65 10.61 -1.25
CA GLY A 142 21.63 9.25 -0.67
C GLY A 142 21.29 8.21 -1.75
N THR A 143 22.31 7.75 -2.47
CA THR A 143 22.18 7.11 -3.81
C THR A 143 22.53 5.62 -3.76
N MET A 144 21.58 4.73 -4.05
CA MET A 144 21.79 3.31 -4.39
C MET A 144 21.00 2.90 -5.65
N SER A 145 21.74 2.43 -6.65
CA SER A 145 21.35 2.28 -8.06
C SER A 145 20.37 1.13 -8.35
N GLY A 146 19.31 1.39 -9.14
CA GLY A 146 18.44 0.37 -9.74
C GLY A 146 17.76 0.85 -11.03
N VAL A 147 18.31 0.42 -12.18
CA VAL A 147 17.75 0.34 -13.55
C VAL A 147 16.86 1.52 -14.00
N ASN A 148 17.25 2.79 -13.84
CA ASN A 148 18.38 3.46 -14.49
C ASN A 148 19.26 4.17 -13.44
N GLY A 149 19.53 3.51 -12.33
CA GLY A 149 20.31 4.07 -11.24
C GLY A 149 19.63 5.18 -10.42
N LYS A 150 18.32 5.42 -10.62
CA LYS A 150 17.57 6.27 -9.69
C LYS A 150 17.12 5.43 -8.50
N SER A 151 17.95 5.48 -7.46
CA SER A 151 17.57 5.10 -6.11
C SER A 151 16.26 5.76 -5.75
N ILE A 152 15.29 4.98 -5.29
CA ILE A 152 14.19 5.55 -4.53
C ILE A 152 14.79 5.90 -3.17
N THR A 153 15.23 7.14 -3.01
CA THR A 153 15.63 7.67 -1.70
C THR A 153 14.36 7.85 -0.90
N LEU A 154 14.12 6.94 0.05
CA LEU A 154 13.00 7.04 0.97
C LEU A 154 13.24 8.25 1.88
N ASN A 155 12.42 9.29 1.74
CA ASN A 155 12.42 10.39 2.70
C ASN A 155 11.62 9.94 3.93
N LEU A 156 12.33 9.37 4.91
CA LEU A 156 11.75 8.90 6.17
C LEU A 156 11.31 10.05 7.08
N GLU A 157 11.89 11.23 6.95
CA GLU A 157 11.61 12.40 7.81
C GLU A 157 10.23 12.99 7.58
N ASN A 158 9.70 12.86 6.36
CA ASN A 158 8.37 13.33 5.99
C ASN A 158 7.27 12.27 6.23
N ASN A 159 7.63 11.09 6.72
CA ASN A 159 6.71 9.97 6.80
C ASN A 159 5.96 9.94 8.14
N MET A 160 4.90 10.76 8.22
CA MET A 160 4.00 10.81 9.38
C MET A 160 3.37 9.46 9.76
N SER A 161 3.38 8.46 8.85
CA SER A 161 2.75 7.15 9.08
C SER A 161 3.59 6.16 9.88
N LEU A 162 4.92 6.36 9.97
CA LEU A 162 5.85 5.39 10.58
C LEU A 162 6.46 5.81 11.91
N ILE A 163 6.16 7.02 12.40
CA ILE A 163 6.80 7.59 13.60
C ILE A 163 6.47 6.83 14.91
N GLU A 164 5.73 5.72 14.87
CA GLU A 164 5.42 4.87 16.03
C GLU A 164 5.74 3.38 15.87
N TYR A 165 6.59 2.97 14.91
CA TYR A 165 7.04 1.56 14.86
C TYR A 165 8.17 1.28 15.85
N GLN A 166 7.89 1.35 17.15
CA GLN A 166 8.74 0.71 18.15
C GLN A 166 8.24 -0.73 18.34
N TYR A 167 8.85 -1.67 17.61
CA TYR A 167 8.63 -3.09 17.82
C TYR A 167 8.97 -3.44 19.27
N VAL A 168 7.97 -3.79 20.08
CA VAL A 168 8.17 -4.35 21.42
C VAL A 168 8.05 -5.87 21.29
N PRO A 169 9.16 -6.63 21.40
CA PRO A 169 9.08 -8.09 21.41
C PRO A 169 8.28 -8.55 22.62
N THR A 170 7.28 -9.41 22.42
CA THR A 170 6.66 -10.16 23.51
C THR A 170 7.65 -11.19 24.03
N LYS A 171 7.96 -11.10 25.34
CA LYS A 171 8.77 -12.09 26.07
C LYS A 171 8.04 -13.43 26.20
#